data_AF-A0A6J7ZKH9-F1
#
_entry.id   AF-A0A6J7ZKH9-F1
#
_cell.length_a   1.000
_cell.length_b   1.000
_cell.length_c   1.000
_cell.angle_alpha   90.00
_cell.angle_beta   90.00
_cell.angle_gamma   90.00
#
_symmetry.space_group_name_H-M   'P 1'
#
loop_
_entity.id
_entity.type
_entity.pdbx_description
1 polymer ?
#
loop_
_entity_poly.entity_id
_entity_poly.type
_entity_poly.pdbx_seq_one_letter_code
_entity_poly.pdbx_strand_id
1 'polypeptide(L)'
;MSQKISNSFPSCDPLILNDEVWLGVQSVAESLEVSVPELLEKISSQQLIVIEVEKLEDLLDTIDGLEGLLSAETEGTVSWEDIKAGLD
;
A
#
# COMPACT_ATOMS: atom_id res chain seq x y z
N MET A 1 28.87 -36.75 9.75
CA MET A 1 29.30 -35.42 10.20
C MET A 1 28.40 -34.40 9.52
N SER A 2 27.38 -33.91 10.24
CA SER A 2 26.40 -32.98 9.68
C SER A 2 26.99 -31.58 9.60
N GLN A 3 27.10 -31.04 8.39
CA GLN A 3 27.54 -29.67 8.17
C GLN A 3 26.44 -28.72 8.64
N LYS A 4 26.76 -27.88 9.63
CA LYS A 4 25.89 -26.76 10.05
C LYS A 4 25.88 -25.75 8.91
N ILE A 5 24.73 -25.62 8.26
CA ILE A 5 24.44 -24.52 7.35
C ILE A 5 24.34 -23.28 8.24
N SER A 6 25.42 -22.51 8.30
CA SER A 6 25.42 -21.21 8.95
C SER A 6 24.60 -20.27 8.07
N ASN A 7 23.30 -20.20 8.32
CA ASN A 7 22.44 -19.16 7.76
C ASN A 7 22.90 -17.83 8.35
N SER A 8 23.92 -17.23 7.72
CA SER A 8 24.26 -15.84 7.92
C SER A 8 23.13 -15.03 7.28
N PHE A 9 22.10 -14.75 8.05
CA PHE A 9 21.14 -13.71 7.69
C PHE A 9 21.94 -12.44 7.40
N PRO A 10 21.62 -11.69 6.32
CA PRO A 10 22.23 -10.39 6.12
C PRO A 10 21.96 -9.58 7.38
N SER A 11 23.02 -9.21 8.09
CA SER A 11 22.94 -8.32 9.24
C SER A 11 22.24 -7.06 8.74
N CYS A 12 21.00 -6.85 9.17
CA CYS A 12 20.28 -5.64 8.86
C CYS A 12 21.11 -4.51 9.48
N ASP A 13 21.72 -3.69 8.64
CA ASP A 13 22.50 -2.55 9.12
C ASP A 13 21.60 -1.70 10.03
N PRO A 14 22.09 -1.21 11.17
CA PRO A 14 21.27 -0.41 12.06
C PRO A 14 20.80 0.84 11.31
N LEU A 15 19.49 1.02 11.22
CA LEU A 15 18.87 2.23 10.68
C LEU A 15 19.25 3.40 11.59
N ILE A 16 20.23 4.21 11.17
CA ILE A 16 20.58 5.45 11.85
C ILE A 16 19.64 6.53 11.31
N LEU A 17 18.64 6.87 12.10
CA LEU A 17 17.72 7.97 11.83
C LEU A 17 18.20 9.22 12.58
N ASN A 18 18.01 10.39 11.97
CA ASN A 18 18.16 11.66 12.68
C ASN A 18 17.01 11.81 13.69
N ASP A 19 17.23 12.58 14.76
CA ASP A 19 16.26 12.79 15.85
C ASP A 19 14.90 13.28 15.36
N GLU A 20 14.89 14.17 14.36
CA GLU A 20 13.66 14.67 13.72
C GLU A 20 12.87 13.55 13.03
N VAL A 21 13.58 12.68 12.30
CA VAL A 21 12.98 11.54 11.59
C VAL A 21 12.48 10.51 12.60
N TRP A 22 13.25 10.26 13.66
CA TRP A 22 12.85 9.38 14.75
C TRP A 22 11.56 9.84 15.44
N LEU A 23 11.46 11.13 15.76
CA LEU A 23 10.25 11.72 16.34
C LEU A 23 9.04 11.60 15.41
N GLY A 24 9.24 11.82 14.11
CA GLY A 24 8.20 11.63 13.10
C GLY A 24 7.69 10.19 13.06
N VAL A 25 8.60 9.21 13.01
CA VAL A 25 8.26 7.77 13.02
C VAL A 25 7.55 7.38 14.31
N GLN A 26 8.00 7.89 15.46
CA GLN A 26 7.37 7.62 16.74
C GLN A 26 5.94 8.18 16.81
N SER A 27 5.72 9.41 16.33
CA SER A 27 4.40 10.04 16.28
C SER A 27 3.41 9.24 15.41
N VAL A 28 3.87 8.73 14.27
CA VAL A 28 3.06 7.88 13.38
C VAL A 28 2.74 6.54 14.06
N ALA A 29 3.72 5.92 14.73
CA ALA A 29 3.51 4.67 15.46
C ALA A 29 2.48 4.84 16.59
N GLU A 30 2.57 5.93 17.36
CA GLU A 30 1.61 6.28 18.41
C GLU A 30 0.21 6.51 17.84
N SER A 31 0.09 7.20 16.71
CA SER A 31 -1.19 7.47 16.04
C SER A 31 -1.89 6.20 15.54
N LEU A 32 -1.11 5.17 15.22
CA LEU A 32 -1.58 3.86 14.76
C LEU A 32 -1.70 2.85 15.90
N GLU A 33 -1.44 3.26 17.15
CA GLU A 33 -1.45 2.40 18.35
C GLU A 33 -0.55 1.16 18.22
N VAL A 34 0.57 1.29 17.49
CA VAL A 34 1.55 0.21 17.28
C VAL A 34 2.93 0.64 17.77
N SER A 35 3.80 -0.33 18.03
CA SER A 35 5.21 -0.04 18.29
C SER A 35 5.95 0.33 16.99
N VAL A 36 7.04 1.11 17.11
CA VAL A 36 7.89 1.47 15.95
C VAL A 36 8.40 0.23 15.19
N PRO A 37 8.86 -0.87 15.84
CA PRO A 37 9.23 -2.09 15.13
C PRO A 37 8.08 -2.70 14.33
N GLU A 38 6.87 -2.76 14.89
CA GLU A 38 5.69 -3.29 14.20
C GLU A 38 5.28 -2.42 13.01
N LEU A 39 5.38 -1.08 13.14
CA LEU A 39 5.17 -0.16 12.04
C LEU A 39 6.12 -0.45 10.88
N LEU A 40 7.42 -0.58 11.17
CA LEU A 40 8.44 -0.88 10.16
C LEU A 40 8.26 -2.28 9.55
N GLU A 41 7.87 -3.27 10.34
CA GLU A 41 7.57 -4.61 9.86
C GLU A 41 6.38 -4.60 8.91
N LYS A 42 5.30 -3.89 9.25
CA LYS A 42 4.13 -3.72 8.38
C LYS A 42 4.46 -3.01 7.07
N ILE A 43 5.36 -2.02 7.09
CA ILE A 43 5.88 -1.37 5.89
C ILE A 43 6.69 -2.38 5.06
N SER A 44 7.61 -3.12 5.70
CA SER A 44 8.43 -4.14 5.05
C SER A 44 7.59 -5.26 4.43
N SER A 45 6.48 -5.64 5.06
CA SER A 45 5.56 -6.68 4.58
C SER A 45 4.51 -6.14 3.60
N GLN A 46 4.63 -4.89 3.15
CA GLN A 46 3.69 -4.22 2.23
C GLN A 46 2.24 -4.16 2.75
N GLN A 47 2.04 -4.31 4.07
CA GLN A 47 0.74 -4.11 4.72
C GLN A 47 0.46 -2.62 4.97
N LEU A 48 1.52 -1.81 5.02
CA LEU A 48 1.47 -0.36 5.05
C LEU A 48 2.29 0.18 3.87
N ILE A 49 1.75 1.19 3.18
CA ILE A 49 2.43 1.88 2.08
C ILE A 49 2.62 3.34 2.51
N VAL A 50 3.85 3.83 2.34
CA VAL A 50 4.17 5.25 2.56
C VAL A 50 4.03 5.96 1.22
N ILE A 51 3.15 6.96 1.17
CA ILE A 51 2.81 7.70 -0.04
C ILE A 51 3.06 9.18 0.22
N GLU A 52 3.65 9.88 -0.75
CA GLU A 52 3.76 11.34 -0.72
C GLU A 52 2.36 11.94 -0.86
N VAL A 53 2.02 12.95 -0.04
CA VAL A 53 0.68 13.53 -0.01
C VAL A 53 0.20 13.99 -1.40
N GLU A 54 1.10 14.54 -2.22
CA GLU A 54 0.79 14.98 -3.59
C GLU A 54 0.37 13.83 -4.51
N LYS A 55 0.79 12.60 -4.24
CA LYS A 55 0.44 11.39 -5.01
C LYS A 55 -0.75 10.63 -4.44
N LEU A 56 -1.24 11.02 -3.26
CA LEU A 56 -2.36 10.35 -2.62
C LEU A 56 -3.65 10.52 -3.44
N GLU A 57 -3.89 11.73 -3.95
CA GLU A 57 -5.05 12.05 -4.80
C GLU A 57 -5.05 11.19 -6.06
N ASP A 58 -3.94 11.16 -6.81
CA ASP A 58 -3.80 10.34 -8.02
C ASP A 58 -4.07 8.84 -7.76
N LEU A 59 -3.62 8.33 -6.61
CA LEU A 59 -3.84 6.93 -6.24
C LEU A 59 -5.29 6.66 -5.86
N LEU A 60 -5.95 7.56 -5.15
CA LEU A 60 -7.37 7.45 -4.82
C LEU A 60 -8.21 7.50 -6.08
N ASP A 61 -7.95 8.44 -6.99
CA ASP A 61 -8.64 8.54 -8.28
C ASP A 61 -8.47 7.27 -9.12
N THR A 62 -7.29 6.66 -9.08
CA THR A 62 -7.03 5.39 -9.77
C THR A 62 -7.83 4.24 -9.16
N ILE A 63 -7.88 4.15 -7.84
CA ILE A 63 -8.66 3.12 -7.13
C ILE A 63 -10.15 3.29 -7.44
N ASP A 64 -10.67 4.51 -7.32
CA ASP A 64 -12.08 4.82 -7.61
C ASP A 64 -12.44 4.49 -9.07
N GLY A 65 -11.54 4.82 -10.01
CA GLY A 65 -11.70 4.45 -11.41
C GLY A 65 -11.73 2.93 -11.64
N LEU A 66 -10.88 2.18 -10.94
CA LEU A 66 -10.85 0.71 -11.02
C LEU A 66 -12.08 0.07 -10.39
N GLU A 67 -12.55 0.58 -9.25
CA GLU A 67 -13.81 0.13 -8.62
C GLU A 67 -15.01 0.39 -9.52
N GLY A 68 -15.06 1.55 -10.18
CA GLY A 68 -16.09 1.87 -11.18
C GLY A 68 -16.05 0.93 -12.38
N LEU A 69 -14.86 0.57 -12.87
CA LEU A 69 -14.70 -0.39 -13.97
C LEU A 69 -15.14 -1.81 -13.58
N LEU A 70 -14.73 -2.28 -12.41
CA LEU A 70 -15.12 -3.59 -11.88
C LEU A 70 -16.63 -3.66 -11.59
N SER A 71 -17.24 -2.57 -11.14
CA SER A 71 -18.69 -2.47 -10.93
C SER A 71 -19.46 -2.42 -12.24
N ALA A 72 -18.92 -1.75 -13.27
CA ALA A 72 -19.54 -1.75 -14.60
C ALA A 72 -19.54 -3.17 -15.23
N GLU A 73 -18.53 -3.98 -14.94
CA GLU A 73 -18.49 -5.39 -15.37
C GLU A 73 -19.58 -6.24 -14.69
N THR A 74 -19.90 -5.98 -13.42
CA THR A 74 -20.90 -6.75 -12.66
C THR A 74 -22.34 -6.30 -12.91
N GLU A 75 -22.58 -5.03 -13.22
CA GLU A 75 -23.93 -4.48 -13.46
C GLU A 75 -24.44 -4.67 -14.91
N GLY A 76 -23.67 -5.37 -15.75
CA GLY A 76 -24.06 -5.67 -17.12
C GLY A 76 -23.89 -4.44 -18.01
N THR A 77 -22.69 -4.30 -18.59
CA THR A 77 -22.42 -3.30 -19.61
C THR A 77 -23.40 -3.47 -20.78
N VAL A 78 -24.29 -2.51 -20.96
CA VAL A 78 -25.15 -2.43 -22.15
C VAL A 78 -24.27 -1.92 -23.29
N SER A 79 -24.27 -2.62 -24.43
CA SER A 79 -23.46 -2.19 -25.56
C SER A 79 -23.96 -0.83 -26.07
N TRP A 80 -23.04 0.03 -26.53
CA TRP A 80 -23.42 1.30 -27.16
C TRP A 80 -24.35 1.12 -28.37
N GLU A 81 -24.32 -0.06 -28.99
CA GLU A 81 -25.17 -0.45 -30.11
C GLU A 81 -26.63 -0.66 -29.64
N ASP A 82 -26.84 -1.26 -28.47
CA ASP A 82 -28.17 -1.45 -27.87
C ASP A 82 -28.78 -0.12 -27.39
N ILE A 83 -27.95 0.78 -26.82
CA ILE A 83 -28.40 2.11 -26.41
C ILE A 83 -28.88 2.93 -27.61
N LYS A 84 -28.18 2.81 -28.75
CA LYS A 84 -28.50 3.55 -29.97
C LYS A 84 -29.76 3.03 -30.65
N ALA A 85 -30.03 1.72 -30.58
CA ALA A 85 -31.21 1.09 -31.17
C ALA A 85 -32.52 1.43 -30.43
N GLY A 86 -32.46 1.81 -29.15
CA GLY A 86 -33.63 2.22 -28.37
C GLY A 86 -34.01 3.70 -28.49
N LEU A 87 -33.27 4.48 -29.29
CA LEU A 87 -33.48 5.92 -29.48
C LEU A 87 -34.22 6.29 -30.78
N ASP A 88 -34.65 5.29 -31.57
CA ASP A 88 -35.58 5.44 -32.71
C ASP A 88 -37.04 5.25 -32.27
#